data_AF-A0A7W1D254-F1
#
_entry.id   AF-A0A7W1D254-F1
#
_cell.length_a   1.000
_cell.length_b   1.000
_cell.length_c   1.000
_cell.angle_alpha   90.00
_cell.angle_beta   90.00
_cell.angle_gamma   90.00
#
_symmetry.space_group_name_H-M   'P 1'
#
loop_
_entity.id
_entity.type
_entity.pdbx_description
1 polymer ?
#
loop_
_entity_poly.entity_id
_entity_poly.type
_entity_poly.pdbx_seq_one_letter_code
_entity_poly.pdbx_strand_id
1 'polypeptide(L)' 'EAPIWHPKWALDAFWNFEIPQDMVEGYGYPPLTEQAKRKILGENLLRLSGMDADETRRKLAGAA' A
#
# COMPACT_ATOMS: atom_id res chain seq x y z
N GLU A 1 16.78 2.33 10.25
CA GLU A 1 17.10 3.71 9.83
C GLU A 1 15.80 4.39 9.41
N ALA A 2 15.61 5.67 9.75
CA ALA A 2 14.44 6.44 9.32
C ALA A 2 14.82 7.33 8.13
N PRO A 3 13.98 7.45 7.09
CA PRO A 3 14.29 8.30 5.95
C PRO A 3 14.42 9.77 6.37
N ILE A 4 15.39 10.47 5.77
CA ILE A 4 15.63 11.92 5.98
C ILE A 4 14.41 12.74 5.53
N TRP A 5 13.60 12.20 4.61
CA TRP A 5 12.45 12.87 3.99
C TRP A 5 11.13 12.21 4.38
N HIS A 6 10.06 13.02 4.45
CA HIS A 6 8.72 12.49 4.64
C HIS A 6 8.35 11.54 3.48
N PRO A 7 7.85 10.32 3.73
CA PRO A 7 7.74 9.27 2.72
C PRO A 7 6.62 9.49 1.69
N LYS A 8 5.93 10.64 1.72
CA LYS A 8 4.75 10.89 0.90
C LYS A 8 5.02 10.69 -0.60
N TRP A 9 6.16 11.18 -1.09
CA TRP A 9 6.53 11.04 -2.50
C TRP A 9 6.66 9.57 -2.93
N ALA A 10 7.22 8.71 -2.07
CA ALA A 10 7.40 7.30 -2.37
C ALA A 10 6.08 6.53 -2.31
N LEU A 11 5.20 6.89 -1.35
CA LEU A 11 3.86 6.33 -1.24
C LEU A 11 3.02 6.67 -2.48
N ASP A 12 3.05 7.94 -2.92
CA ASP A 12 2.33 8.39 -4.11
C ASP A 12 2.89 7.70 -5.37
N ALA A 13 4.22 7.56 -5.49
CA ALA A 13 4.84 6.87 -6.61
C ALA A 13 4.44 5.39 -6.67
N PHE A 14 4.45 4.68 -5.54
CA PHE A 14 4.02 3.29 -5.48
C PHE A 14 2.52 3.14 -5.76
N TRP A 15 1.69 4.05 -5.26
CA TRP A 15 0.25 4.01 -5.51
C TRP A 15 -0.08 4.14 -7.00
N ASN A 16 0.63 5.01 -7.72
CA ASN A 16 0.44 5.23 -9.15
C ASN A 16 1.20 4.23 -10.04
N PHE A 17 2.02 3.36 -9.46
CA PHE A 17 2.76 2.36 -10.22
C PHE A 17 1.82 1.28 -10.77
N GLU A 18 2.05 0.91 -12.02
CA GLU A 18 1.41 -0.22 -12.70
C GLU A 18 2.50 -1.12 -13.26
N ILE A 19 2.29 -2.44 -13.20
CA ILE A 19 3.22 -3.40 -13.81
C ILE A 19 3.05 -3.31 -15.32
N PRO A 20 4.14 -3.13 -16.09
CA PRO A 20 4.07 -3.08 -17.54
C PRO A 20 3.40 -4.31 -18.16
N GLN A 21 2.60 -4.11 -19.20
CA GLN A 21 1.78 -5.18 -19.81
C GLN A 21 2.63 -6.31 -20.39
N ASP A 22 3.81 -6.00 -20.95
CA ASP A 22 4.78 -6.97 -21.44
C ASP A 22 5.35 -7.86 -20.31
N MET A 23 5.44 -7.34 -19.09
CA MET A 23 5.80 -8.13 -17.91
C MET A 23 4.67 -9.08 -17.49
N VAL A 24 3.42 -8.63 -17.58
CA VAL A 24 2.24 -9.46 -17.30
C VAL A 24 2.12 -10.58 -18.33
N GLU A 25 2.16 -10.24 -19.62
CA GLU A 25 1.95 -11.20 -20.72
C GLU A 25 3.17 -12.10 -20.95
N GLY A 26 4.38 -11.52 -20.94
CA GLY A 26 5.60 -12.23 -21.28
C GLY A 26 6.18 -13.07 -20.15
N TYR A 27 5.97 -12.65 -18.89
CA TYR A 27 6.57 -13.29 -17.71
C TYR A 27 5.54 -13.76 -16.68
N GLY A 28 4.25 -13.54 -16.91
CA GLY A 28 3.18 -14.01 -16.02
C GLY A 28 3.10 -13.24 -14.70
N TYR A 29 3.65 -12.02 -14.61
CA TYR A 29 3.49 -11.21 -13.41
C TYR A 29 2.02 -10.85 -13.21
N PRO A 30 1.46 -11.01 -12.00
CA PRO A 30 0.09 -10.58 -11.76
C PRO A 30 0.01 -9.05 -11.81
N PRO A 31 -1.08 -8.45 -12.35
CA PRO A 31 -1.30 -7.01 -12.26
C PRO A 31 -1.30 -6.53 -10.81
N LEU A 32 -0.72 -5.35 -10.56
CA LEU A 32 -0.74 -4.74 -9.24
C LEU A 32 -2.10 -4.07 -8.98
N THR A 33 -3.07 -4.89 -8.56
CA THR A 33 -4.44 -4.44 -8.28
C THR A 33 -4.48 -3.45 -7.11
N GLU A 34 -5.53 -2.62 -7.08
CA GLU A 34 -5.85 -1.74 -5.95
C GLU A 34 -5.87 -2.47 -4.59
N GLN A 35 -6.45 -3.69 -4.56
CA GLN A 35 -6.45 -4.50 -3.34
C GLN A 35 -5.05 -4.91 -2.92
N ALA A 36 -4.19 -5.29 -3.87
CA ALA A 36 -2.79 -5.63 -3.57
C ALA A 36 -2.03 -4.40 -3.03
N LYS A 37 -2.24 -3.21 -3.62
CA LYS A 37 -1.64 -1.94 -3.14
C LYS A 37 -2.05 -1.64 -1.70
N ARG A 38 -3.33 -1.77 -1.36
CA ARG A 38 -3.82 -1.58 0.03
C ARG A 38 -3.20 -2.56 1.02
N LYS A 39 -3.08 -3.83 0.64
CA LYS A 39 -2.40 -4.86 1.44
C LYS A 39 -0.94 -4.52 1.69
N ILE A 40 -0.21 -4.11 0.66
CA ILE A 40 1.21 -3.75 0.75
C ILE A 40 1.43 -2.51 1.60
N LEU A 41 0.63 -1.46 1.39
CA LEU A 41 0.84 -0.16 2.06
C LEU A 41 0.32 -0.11 3.50
N GLY A 42 -0.55 -1.04 3.94
CA GLY A 42 -1.02 -1.00 5.31
C GLY A 42 -1.80 -2.21 5.82
N GLU A 43 -2.70 -2.80 5.03
CA GLU A 43 -3.63 -3.80 5.59
C GLU A 43 -2.92 -5.06 6.08
N ASN A 44 -1.80 -5.46 5.45
CA ASN A 44 -0.99 -6.57 5.96
C ASN A 44 -0.35 -6.25 7.31
N LEU A 45 0.17 -5.03 7.49
CA LEU A 45 0.77 -4.62 8.76
C LEU A 45 -0.29 -4.53 9.87
N LEU A 46 -1.46 -3.99 9.57
CA LEU A 46 -2.59 -3.95 10.50
C LEU A 46 -2.98 -5.36 10.95
N ARG A 47 -3.17 -6.28 10.00
CA ARG A 47 -3.47 -7.69 10.29
C ARG A 47 -2.40 -8.35 11.15
N LEU A 48 -1.12 -8.15 10.81
CA LEU A 48 0.01 -8.71 11.58
C LEU A 48 0.10 -8.12 12.99
N SER A 49 -0.35 -6.88 13.16
CA SER A 49 -0.37 -6.19 14.45
C SER A 49 -1.65 -6.46 15.26
N GLY A 50 -2.57 -7.29 14.75
CA GLY A 50 -3.86 -7.56 15.40
C GLY A 50 -4.82 -6.35 15.43
N MET A 51 -4.62 -5.38 14.56
CA MET A 51 -5.45 -4.17 14.48
C MET A 51 -6.52 -4.30 13.38
N ASP A 52 -7.74 -3.86 13.69
CA ASP A 52 -8.81 -3.76 12.70
C ASP A 52 -8.66 -2.48 11.84
N ALA A 53 -8.83 -2.63 10.53
CA ALA A 53 -8.61 -1.53 9.58
C ALA A 53 -9.68 -0.43 9.69
N ASP A 54 -10.94 -0.79 9.92
CA ASP A 54 -12.04 0.18 10.03
C ASP A 54 -12.03 0.90 11.37
N GLU A 55 -11.70 0.21 12.45
CA GLU A 55 -11.44 0.82 13.74
C GLU A 55 -10.25 1.80 13.68
N THR A 56 -9.14 1.40 13.05
CA THR A 56 -7.96 2.25 12.91
C THR A 56 -8.28 3.50 12.09
N ARG A 57 -9.00 3.36 10.97
CA ARG A 57 -9.45 4.51 10.16
C ARG A 57 -10.32 5.48 10.96
N ARG A 58 -11.27 4.97 11.75
CA ARG A 58 -12.12 5.80 12.63
C ARG A 58 -11.30 6.55 13.68
N LYS A 59 -10.33 5.89 14.32
CA LYS A 59 -9.42 6.50 15.30
C LYS A 59 -8.60 7.63 14.67
N LEU A 60 -8.07 7.44 13.47
CA LEU A 60 -7.30 8.46 12.76
C LEU A 60 -8.16 9.64 12.31
N ALA A 61 -9.38 9.40 11.82
CA ALA A 61 -10.30 10.45 11.38
C ALA A 61 -10.79 11.34 12.55
N GLY A 62 -10.90 10.79 13.76
CA GLY A 62 -11.23 11.57 14.96
C GLY A 62 -10.04 12.27 15.61
N ALA A 63 -8.81 11.99 15.17
CA ALA A 63 -7.58 12.59 15.66
C ALA A 63 -7.07 13.75 14.75
N ALA A 64 -7.70 13.93 13.59
CA ALA A 64 -7.45 15.03 12.65
C ALA A 64 -8.45 16.18 12.90
#